data_AF-A0A3A8MXW2-F1
#
_entry.id   AF-A0A3A8MXW2-F1
#
_cell.length_a   1.000
_cell.length_b   1.000
_cell.length_c   1.000
_cell.angle_alpha   90.00
_cell.angle_beta   90.00
_cell.angle_gamma   90.00
#
_symmetry.space_group_name_H-M   'P 1'
#
loop_
_entity.id
_entity.type
_entity.pdbx_description
1 polymer ?
#
loop_
_entity_poly.entity_id
_entity_poly.type
_entity_poly.pdbx_seq_one_letter_code
_entity_poly.pdbx_strand_id
1 'polypeptide(L)'
;MRLPRLLVLLLVSSAGLPAAAQAPRTVAGVCGRTNWACVSECIDAECVDKCLREGCEDSLKRLKSCTSKAACAPDDSKCAATSCGQTCERAFEPAPKSPEKPVEDPCEGPQALQGTAVPEELVGTWVLSAASLPDIDQGREERIDVQPRSDYARSLRMTPTGCFVLRTKLDDATLGRGSTLDVRAWGRVELKDKKHLALRTQDGQAVGPVCGKERVVPLAKGKFKGGEFTYAIEDKDSLILTVPGATRQTFQFEREKPQAPEPPPKP
;
A
#
# COMPACT_ATOMS: atom_id res chain seq x y z
N MET A 1 69.64 48.78 15.72
CA MET A 1 68.35 49.48 15.93
C MET A 1 67.24 48.68 15.25
N ARG A 2 66.23 48.28 16.05
CA ARG A 2 64.82 47.87 15.77
C ARG A 2 64.45 46.98 14.56
N LEU A 3 63.80 45.84 14.89
CA LEU A 3 62.97 44.97 14.03
C LEU A 3 61.78 45.71 13.35
N PRO A 4 61.24 45.14 12.27
CA PRO A 4 59.96 44.39 12.36
C PRO A 4 60.07 43.02 11.67
N ARG A 5 59.67 41.89 12.27
CA ARG A 5 58.30 41.37 12.49
C ARG A 5 57.44 41.34 11.22
N LEU A 6 57.40 40.16 10.58
CA LEU A 6 56.16 39.61 10.04
C LEU A 6 56.23 38.08 10.04
N LEU A 7 55.57 37.50 11.05
CA LEU A 7 55.15 36.11 11.08
C LEU A 7 54.16 35.89 9.93
N VAL A 8 54.40 34.87 9.11
CA VAL A 8 53.33 34.20 8.36
C VAL A 8 53.30 32.76 8.82
N LEU A 9 52.39 32.50 9.76
CA LEU A 9 51.95 31.16 10.15
C LEU A 9 51.14 30.57 8.99
N LEU A 10 51.73 29.66 8.22
CA LEU A 10 50.99 28.75 7.36
C LEU A 10 50.37 27.67 8.25
N LEU A 11 49.17 27.95 8.77
CA LEU A 11 48.26 26.94 9.31
C LEU A 11 47.79 26.05 8.16
N VAL A 12 48.44 24.91 7.98
CA VAL A 12 47.84 23.79 7.26
C VAL A 12 46.83 23.17 8.22
N SER A 13 45.62 23.73 8.24
CA SER A 13 44.47 23.08 8.84
C SER A 13 44.12 21.86 7.99
N SER A 14 44.70 20.71 8.33
CA SER A 14 44.14 19.41 7.99
C SER A 14 42.77 19.31 8.65
N ALA A 15 41.76 19.89 8.00
CA ALA A 15 40.36 19.60 8.24
C ALA A 15 40.14 18.14 7.84
N GLY A 16 40.46 17.23 8.77
CA GLY A 16 39.87 15.91 8.77
C GLY A 16 38.37 16.13 8.85
N LEU A 17 37.70 15.99 7.71
CA LEU A 17 36.26 15.83 7.64
C LEU A 17 35.89 14.81 8.71
N PRO A 18 34.93 15.09 9.61
CA PRO A 18 34.45 14.06 10.51
C PRO A 18 33.97 12.94 9.61
N ALA A 19 34.61 11.77 9.75
CA ALA A 19 34.12 10.53 9.20
C ALA A 19 32.67 10.46 9.67
N ALA A 20 31.74 10.72 8.75
CA ALA A 20 30.33 10.51 8.99
C ALA A 20 30.26 9.09 9.52
N ALA A 21 29.87 8.97 10.79
CA ALA A 21 29.65 7.69 11.42
C ALA A 21 28.67 6.97 10.51
N GLN A 22 29.19 6.10 9.66
CA GLN A 22 28.41 5.19 8.86
C GLN A 22 27.77 4.29 9.90
N ALA A 23 26.55 4.65 10.30
CA ALA A 23 25.68 3.75 11.02
C ALA A 23 25.74 2.42 10.26
N PRO A 24 26.03 1.29 10.94
CA PRO A 24 26.15 0.01 10.27
C PRO A 24 24.86 -0.19 9.47
N ARG A 25 24.99 -0.34 8.15
CA ARG A 25 23.89 -0.72 7.27
C ARG A 25 23.49 -2.15 7.64
N THR A 26 22.76 -2.30 8.73
CA THR A 26 21.92 -3.48 8.90
C THR A 26 20.89 -3.39 7.77
N VAL A 27 20.99 -4.31 6.83
CA VAL A 27 20.01 -4.52 5.75
C VAL A 27 18.74 -5.10 6.40
N ALA A 28 18.09 -4.30 7.24
CA ALA A 28 16.90 -4.67 7.98
C ALA A 28 15.70 -4.10 7.22
N GLY A 29 15.11 -4.97 6.40
CA GLY A 29 13.80 -4.80 5.80
C GLY A 29 13.76 -3.91 4.57
N VAL A 30 13.66 -4.54 3.41
CA VAL A 30 13.51 -3.83 2.13
C VAL A 30 12.03 -3.54 1.83
N CYS A 31 11.13 -4.38 2.35
CA CYS A 31 9.70 -4.15 2.32
C CYS A 31 9.25 -3.27 3.45
N GLY A 32 8.95 -2.03 3.11
CA GLY A 32 8.80 -0.96 4.08
C GLY A 32 7.58 -0.08 3.89
N ARG A 33 7.51 0.95 4.73
CA ARG A 33 6.50 2.01 4.64
C ARG A 33 6.37 2.56 3.22
N THR A 34 7.47 2.71 2.48
CA THR A 34 7.47 3.21 1.10
C THR A 34 6.69 2.30 0.16
N ASN A 35 6.90 0.98 0.22
CA ASN A 35 6.16 0.02 -0.60
C ASN A 35 4.67 0.03 -0.22
N TRP A 36 4.35 0.04 1.08
CA TRP A 36 2.96 0.07 1.54
C TRP A 36 2.23 1.36 1.16
N ALA A 37 2.92 2.49 1.17
CA ALA A 37 2.39 3.76 0.68
C ALA A 37 2.20 3.77 -0.84
N CYS A 38 3.03 3.05 -1.60
CA CYS A 38 2.82 2.85 -3.03
C CYS A 38 1.60 1.95 -3.28
N VAL A 39 1.51 0.81 -2.58
CA VAL A 39 0.41 -0.16 -2.69
C VAL A 39 -0.94 0.45 -2.31
N SER A 40 -0.99 1.35 -1.32
CA SER A 40 -2.23 1.95 -0.86
C SER A 40 -2.88 2.90 -1.87
N GLU A 41 -2.15 3.34 -2.90
CA GLU A 41 -2.70 4.13 -4.01
C GLU A 41 -3.00 3.29 -5.26
N CYS A 42 -2.61 2.02 -5.28
CA CYS A 42 -2.83 1.14 -6.42
C CYS A 42 -4.26 0.60 -6.45
N ILE A 43 -4.88 0.67 -7.63
CA ILE A 43 -6.21 0.09 -7.87
C ILE A 43 -6.10 -1.33 -8.43
N ASP A 44 -5.09 -1.63 -9.26
CA ASP A 44 -4.96 -2.93 -9.96
C ASP A 44 -3.79 -3.79 -9.46
N ALA A 45 -3.69 -5.00 -10.02
CA ALA A 45 -2.60 -5.94 -9.71
C ALA A 45 -1.25 -5.48 -10.25
N GLU A 46 -1.21 -4.88 -11.44
CA GLU A 46 0.04 -4.45 -12.07
C GLU A 46 0.74 -3.36 -11.24
N CYS A 47 -0.01 -2.36 -10.77
CA CYS A 47 0.52 -1.31 -9.90
C CYS A 47 1.05 -1.90 -8.59
N VAL A 48 0.30 -2.80 -7.95
CA VAL A 48 0.75 -3.46 -6.71
C VAL A 48 2.03 -4.25 -6.95
N ASP A 49 2.08 -5.06 -8.00
CA ASP A 49 3.27 -5.83 -8.36
C ASP A 49 4.45 -4.92 -8.69
N LYS A 50 4.24 -3.77 -9.32
CA LYS A 50 5.29 -2.76 -9.52
C LYS A 50 5.82 -2.20 -8.19
N CYS A 51 4.93 -1.80 -7.27
CA CYS A 51 5.31 -1.33 -5.94
C CYS A 51 6.09 -2.38 -5.13
N LEU A 52 5.79 -3.67 -5.33
CA LEU A 52 6.50 -4.78 -4.69
C LEU A 52 7.79 -5.17 -5.42
N ARG A 53 7.93 -4.88 -6.71
CA ARG A 53 9.20 -5.10 -7.44
C ARG A 53 10.27 -4.09 -7.09
N GLU A 54 9.86 -2.90 -6.64
CA GLU A 54 10.76 -1.84 -6.17
C GLU A 54 11.34 -2.19 -4.77
N GLY A 55 12.27 -3.15 -4.74
CA GLY A 55 13.07 -3.54 -3.57
C GLY A 55 12.55 -4.73 -2.76
N CYS A 56 11.29 -5.12 -2.95
CA CYS A 56 10.63 -6.15 -2.13
C CYS A 56 10.76 -7.58 -2.69
N GLU A 57 10.81 -7.73 -4.02
CA GLU A 57 10.58 -8.97 -4.75
C GLU A 57 11.44 -10.16 -4.28
N ASP A 58 12.77 -9.99 -4.27
CA ASP A 58 13.69 -11.07 -3.89
C ASP A 58 13.50 -11.51 -2.43
N SER A 59 13.24 -10.55 -1.56
CA SER A 59 13.01 -10.79 -0.14
C SER A 59 11.71 -11.57 0.10
N LEU A 60 10.62 -11.17 -0.56
CA LEU A 60 9.34 -11.86 -0.48
C LEU A 60 9.43 -13.27 -1.09
N LYS A 61 10.15 -13.43 -2.21
CA LYS A 61 10.39 -14.74 -2.84
C LYS A 61 11.11 -15.70 -1.89
N ARG A 62 12.15 -15.22 -1.18
CA ARG A 62 12.88 -16.02 -0.19
C ARG A 62 11.99 -16.40 1.00
N LEU A 63 11.16 -15.47 1.49
CA LEU A 63 10.25 -15.74 2.60
C LEU A 63 9.16 -16.75 2.22
N LYS A 64 8.55 -16.63 1.03
CA LYS A 64 7.60 -17.60 0.50
C LYS A 64 8.21 -18.99 0.40
N SER A 65 9.44 -19.08 -0.13
CA SER A 65 10.15 -20.36 -0.19
C SER A 65 10.42 -20.95 1.20
N CYS A 66 10.81 -20.13 2.18
CA CYS A 66 11.04 -20.60 3.54
C CYS A 66 9.75 -21.14 4.18
N THR A 67 8.67 -20.35 4.17
CA THR A 67 7.40 -20.71 4.80
C THR A 67 6.72 -21.91 4.14
N SER A 68 6.87 -22.05 2.82
CA SER A 68 6.44 -23.23 2.09
C SER A 68 7.26 -24.48 2.46
N LYS A 69 8.59 -24.38 2.55
CA LYS A 69 9.46 -25.49 2.98
C LYS A 69 9.21 -25.92 4.43
N ALA A 70 8.90 -24.95 5.30
CA ALA A 70 8.53 -25.21 6.69
C ALA A 70 7.09 -25.76 6.85
N ALA A 71 6.34 -25.89 5.74
CA ALA A 71 4.95 -26.35 5.71
C ALA A 71 4.02 -25.55 6.65
N CYS A 72 4.25 -24.25 6.83
CA CYS A 72 3.37 -23.39 7.62
C CYS A 72 1.97 -23.34 6.99
N ALA A 73 0.92 -23.27 7.81
CA ALA A 73 -0.43 -22.97 7.33
C ALA A 73 -0.55 -21.49 6.91
N PRO A 74 -1.49 -21.13 6.02
CA PRO A 74 -1.67 -19.75 5.51
C PRO A 74 -1.76 -18.67 6.60
N ASP A 75 -2.42 -18.96 7.71
CA ASP A 75 -2.67 -18.06 8.84
C ASP A 75 -1.79 -18.34 10.07
N ASP A 76 -0.88 -19.33 10.00
CA ASP A 76 0.00 -19.69 11.12
C ASP A 76 1.21 -18.76 11.21
N SER A 77 0.97 -17.60 11.79
CA SER A 77 1.98 -16.57 12.05
C SER A 77 3.07 -17.04 13.03
N LYS A 78 2.78 -18.03 13.89
CA LYS A 78 3.75 -18.61 14.84
C LYS A 78 4.76 -19.51 14.14
N CYS A 79 4.32 -20.35 13.20
CA CYS A 79 5.23 -21.15 12.37
C CYS A 79 6.17 -20.25 11.57
N ALA A 80 5.62 -19.20 10.94
CA ALA A 80 6.42 -18.25 10.17
C ALA A 80 7.49 -17.55 11.03
N ALA A 81 7.13 -17.13 12.25
CA ALA A 81 8.06 -16.52 13.19
C ALA A 81 9.16 -17.50 13.65
N THR A 82 8.79 -18.74 13.95
CA THR A 82 9.70 -19.75 14.52
C THR A 82 10.65 -20.32 13.49
N SER A 83 10.11 -20.78 12.35
CA SER A 83 10.87 -21.48 11.31
C SER A 83 11.58 -20.53 10.34
N CYS A 84 11.04 -19.32 10.16
CA CYS A 84 11.50 -18.37 9.13
C CYS A 84 11.82 -16.97 9.67
N GLY A 85 11.91 -16.79 10.99
CA GLY A 85 12.06 -15.49 11.65
C GLY A 85 13.18 -14.61 11.05
N GLN A 86 14.39 -15.16 10.86
CA GLN A 86 15.50 -14.38 10.27
C GLN A 86 15.24 -13.97 8.82
N THR A 87 14.68 -14.87 8.00
CA THR A 87 14.30 -14.54 6.62
C THR A 87 13.23 -13.44 6.61
N CYS A 88 12.31 -13.50 7.55
CA CYS A 88 11.22 -12.56 7.69
C CYS A 88 11.69 -11.17 8.16
N GLU A 89 12.60 -11.10 9.14
CA GLU A 89 13.22 -9.86 9.61
C GLU A 89 14.09 -9.17 8.54
N ARG A 90 14.66 -9.94 7.60
CA ARG A 90 15.35 -9.37 6.44
C ARG A 90 14.39 -8.86 5.37
N ALA A 91 13.22 -9.48 5.26
CA ALA A 91 12.23 -9.10 4.26
C ALA A 91 11.55 -7.78 4.60
N PHE A 92 11.05 -7.64 5.83
CA PHE A 92 10.25 -6.50 6.24
C PHE A 92 11.00 -5.51 7.12
N GLU A 93 10.74 -4.21 6.94
CA GLU A 93 11.24 -3.17 7.86
C GLU A 93 10.94 -3.57 9.30
N PRO A 94 11.81 -3.28 10.28
CA PRO A 94 11.49 -3.53 11.67
C PRO A 94 10.17 -2.85 12.05
N ALA A 95 9.34 -3.54 12.83
CA ALA A 95 8.12 -2.92 13.35
C ALA A 95 8.49 -1.61 14.10
N PRO A 96 7.70 -0.54 13.95
CA PRO A 96 7.96 0.69 14.67
C PRO A 96 7.97 0.43 16.18
N LYS A 97 8.92 1.05 16.91
CA LYS A 97 9.04 0.90 18.37
C LYS A 97 7.77 1.30 19.13
N SER A 98 7.00 2.21 18.55
CA SER A 98 5.70 2.66 19.05
C SER A 98 4.75 2.66 17.85
N PRO A 99 4.03 1.54 17.59
CA PRO A 99 3.01 1.52 16.55
C PRO A 99 1.94 2.56 16.86
N GLU A 100 1.38 3.17 15.82
CA GLU A 100 0.19 4.00 15.99
C GLU A 100 -1.00 3.14 16.39
N LYS A 101 -2.03 3.76 16.95
CA LYS A 101 -3.28 3.05 17.18
C LYS A 101 -3.91 2.73 15.82
N PRO A 102 -4.45 1.51 15.63
CA PRO A 102 -5.19 1.21 14.42
C PRO A 102 -6.39 2.15 14.32
N VAL A 103 -6.58 2.72 13.14
CA VAL A 103 -7.80 3.44 12.80
C VAL A 103 -8.77 2.42 12.23
N GLU A 104 -9.77 2.02 13.02
CA GLU A 104 -10.72 0.98 12.62
C GLU A 104 -11.58 1.44 11.43
N ASP A 105 -12.30 2.56 11.59
CA ASP A 105 -13.09 3.19 10.53
C ASP A 105 -12.80 4.70 10.42
N PRO A 106 -12.06 5.15 9.38
CA PRO A 106 -11.72 6.58 9.20
C PRO A 106 -12.89 7.44 8.67
N CYS A 107 -14.00 6.83 8.26
CA CYS A 107 -15.16 7.52 7.70
C CYS A 107 -16.39 7.51 8.61
N GLU A 108 -16.27 6.99 9.84
CA GLU A 108 -17.33 6.98 10.84
C GLU A 108 -17.05 7.92 12.02
N GLY A 109 -18.14 8.37 12.67
CA GLY A 109 -18.09 9.19 13.86
C GLY A 109 -17.80 10.69 13.63
N PRO A 110 -17.66 11.48 14.71
CA PRO A 110 -17.56 12.94 14.64
C PRO A 110 -16.29 13.46 13.96
N GLN A 111 -15.26 12.63 13.85
CA GLN A 111 -13.96 12.96 13.27
C GLN A 111 -13.84 12.50 11.81
N ALA A 112 -14.89 11.86 11.27
CA ALA A 112 -14.93 11.40 9.89
C ALA A 112 -14.64 12.55 8.92
N LEU A 113 -13.75 12.29 7.96
CA LEU A 113 -13.45 13.25 6.91
C LEU A 113 -14.72 13.63 6.15
N GLN A 114 -14.85 14.91 5.83
CA GLN A 114 -15.97 15.44 5.04
C GLN A 114 -15.43 15.87 3.69
N GLY A 115 -15.97 15.29 2.62
CA GLY A 115 -15.68 15.64 1.22
C GLY A 115 -16.83 16.39 0.57
N THR A 116 -16.91 16.32 -0.76
CA THR A 116 -18.12 16.71 -1.48
C THR A 116 -19.19 15.65 -1.29
N ALA A 117 -20.44 16.06 -1.03
CA ALA A 117 -21.56 15.13 -1.01
C ALA A 117 -21.60 14.36 -2.35
N VAL A 118 -21.62 13.03 -2.27
CA VAL A 118 -21.63 12.16 -3.45
C VAL A 118 -23.07 11.73 -3.79
N PRO A 119 -23.41 11.55 -5.08
CA PRO A 119 -24.65 10.91 -5.49
C PRO A 119 -24.87 9.58 -4.77
N GLU A 120 -26.14 9.29 -4.44
CA GLU A 120 -26.52 8.09 -3.70
C GLU A 120 -26.04 6.81 -4.41
N GLU A 121 -26.01 6.83 -5.74
CA GLU A 121 -25.59 5.71 -6.56
C GLU A 121 -24.12 5.35 -6.34
N LEU A 122 -23.25 6.30 -5.97
CA LEU A 122 -21.84 6.05 -5.64
C LEU A 122 -21.62 5.54 -4.22
N VAL A 123 -22.58 5.75 -3.31
CA VAL A 123 -22.45 5.36 -1.90
C VAL A 123 -22.44 3.84 -1.77
N GLY A 124 -21.54 3.32 -0.94
CA GLY A 124 -21.44 1.89 -0.64
C GLY A 124 -20.00 1.36 -0.74
N THR A 125 -19.86 0.05 -0.61
CA THR A 125 -18.59 -0.66 -0.84
C THR A 125 -18.60 -1.29 -2.23
N TRP A 126 -17.53 -1.04 -2.97
CA TRP A 126 -17.31 -1.52 -4.32
C TRP A 126 -16.08 -2.42 -4.33
N VAL A 127 -16.18 -3.64 -4.84
CA VAL A 127 -15.09 -4.61 -4.90
C VAL A 127 -14.58 -4.70 -6.32
N LEU A 128 -13.26 -4.57 -6.53
CA LEU A 128 -12.69 -4.63 -7.87
C LEU A 128 -12.93 -6.00 -8.48
N SER A 129 -13.60 -6.05 -9.64
CA SER A 129 -13.88 -7.28 -10.37
C SER A 129 -13.00 -7.41 -11.63
N ALA A 130 -12.66 -6.30 -12.28
CA ALA A 130 -11.78 -6.30 -13.44
C ALA A 130 -10.99 -4.99 -13.61
N ALA A 131 -9.88 -5.07 -14.33
CA ALA A 131 -9.14 -3.90 -14.83
C ALA A 131 -8.81 -4.16 -16.30
N SER A 132 -8.97 -3.16 -17.16
CA SER A 132 -8.52 -3.27 -18.55
C SER A 132 -7.00 -3.17 -18.64
N LEU A 133 -6.45 -3.85 -19.65
CA LEU A 133 -5.09 -3.63 -20.08
C LEU A 133 -5.06 -2.29 -20.84
N PRO A 134 -4.09 -1.39 -20.57
CA PRO A 134 -4.00 -0.13 -21.28
C PRO A 134 -3.80 -0.38 -22.78
N ASP A 135 -4.53 0.36 -23.62
CA ASP A 135 -4.36 0.32 -25.08
C ASP A 135 -3.00 0.92 -25.46
N ILE A 136 -1.95 0.09 -25.52
CA ILE A 136 -0.62 0.51 -25.98
C ILE A 136 -0.24 -0.31 -27.22
N ASP A 137 -0.50 0.29 -28.38
CA ASP A 137 0.00 -0.14 -29.71
C ASP A 137 1.49 0.25 -29.93
N GLN A 138 2.29 0.32 -28.87
CA GLN A 138 3.72 0.64 -28.96
C GLN A 138 4.56 -0.42 -28.27
N GLY A 139 5.38 -1.09 -29.07
CA GLY A 139 6.00 -2.37 -28.76
C GLY A 139 7.13 -2.36 -27.74
N ARG A 140 7.50 -3.60 -27.40
CA ARG A 140 8.45 -4.08 -26.37
C ARG A 140 7.86 -3.97 -24.96
N GLU A 141 7.83 -5.00 -24.13
CA GLU A 141 8.64 -6.21 -23.97
C GLU A 141 7.79 -7.14 -23.06
N GLU A 142 7.87 -8.46 -23.25
CA GLU A 142 7.18 -9.51 -22.46
C GLU A 142 5.81 -9.13 -21.86
N ARG A 143 4.74 -9.43 -22.63
CA ARG A 143 3.38 -9.55 -22.09
C ARG A 143 3.40 -10.64 -21.01
N ILE A 144 3.57 -10.24 -19.76
CA ILE A 144 3.12 -11.03 -18.62
C ILE A 144 1.61 -11.09 -18.78
N ASP A 145 1.04 -12.29 -18.85
CA ASP A 145 -0.41 -12.48 -18.74
C ASP A 145 -0.86 -11.92 -17.39
N VAL A 146 -1.22 -10.63 -17.35
CA VAL A 146 -1.78 -9.98 -16.17
C VAL A 146 -3.27 -10.35 -16.14
N GLN A 147 -3.56 -11.64 -15.89
CA GLN A 147 -4.83 -11.93 -15.22
C GLN A 147 -4.76 -11.20 -13.87
N PRO A 148 -5.85 -10.54 -13.42
CA PRO A 148 -5.88 -10.02 -12.07
C PRO A 148 -5.58 -11.20 -11.15
N ARG A 149 -4.42 -11.20 -10.50
CA ARG A 149 -4.13 -12.26 -9.54
C ARG A 149 -5.25 -12.19 -8.49
N SER A 150 -5.94 -13.31 -8.32
CA SER A 150 -7.11 -13.45 -7.44
C SER A 150 -6.78 -13.25 -5.97
N ASP A 151 -5.51 -13.05 -5.62
CA ASP A 151 -5.00 -12.99 -4.25
C ASP A 151 -5.15 -11.62 -3.60
N TYR A 152 -5.28 -10.53 -4.36
CA TYR A 152 -5.58 -9.26 -3.72
C TYR A 152 -7.04 -8.85 -3.85
N ALA A 153 -7.74 -8.90 -2.72
CA ALA A 153 -9.07 -8.33 -2.56
C ALA A 153 -8.95 -6.81 -2.44
N ARG A 154 -9.47 -6.08 -3.44
CA ARG A 154 -9.54 -4.61 -3.42
C ARG A 154 -10.96 -4.15 -3.22
N SER A 155 -11.14 -3.14 -2.39
CA SER A 155 -12.42 -2.46 -2.28
C SER A 155 -12.27 -0.95 -2.15
N LEU A 156 -13.24 -0.23 -2.70
CA LEU A 156 -13.42 1.21 -2.56
C LEU A 156 -14.76 1.42 -1.84
N ARG A 157 -14.72 1.95 -0.61
CA ARG A 157 -15.92 2.38 0.10
C ARG A 157 -16.07 3.89 -0.03
N MET A 158 -17.27 4.36 -0.34
CA MET A 158 -17.62 5.79 -0.38
C MET A 158 -18.85 6.05 0.51
N THR A 159 -18.78 7.08 1.34
CA THR A 159 -19.88 7.49 2.23
C THR A 159 -20.67 8.66 1.63
N PRO A 160 -21.92 8.92 2.07
CA PRO A 160 -22.70 10.07 1.61
C PRO A 160 -22.02 11.42 1.83
N THR A 161 -21.18 11.51 2.87
CA THR A 161 -20.41 12.71 3.23
C THR A 161 -19.17 12.91 2.34
N GLY A 162 -18.92 12.01 1.38
CA GLY A 162 -17.77 12.06 0.50
C GLY A 162 -16.46 11.65 1.16
N CYS A 163 -16.51 10.88 2.26
CA CYS A 163 -15.33 10.16 2.73
C CYS A 163 -15.14 8.90 1.89
N PHE A 164 -13.91 8.53 1.59
CA PHE A 164 -13.61 7.24 0.97
C PHE A 164 -12.55 6.45 1.72
N VAL A 165 -12.61 5.12 1.57
CA VAL A 165 -11.55 4.19 1.96
C VAL A 165 -11.24 3.29 0.77
N LEU A 166 -10.02 3.37 0.26
CA LEU A 166 -9.46 2.41 -0.69
C LEU A 166 -8.67 1.38 0.11
N ARG A 167 -8.99 0.11 -0.11
CA ARG A 167 -8.44 -1.02 0.63
C ARG A 167 -7.85 -2.03 -0.33
N THR A 168 -6.66 -2.51 0.00
CA THR A 168 -5.97 -3.61 -0.67
C THR A 168 -5.52 -4.62 0.38
N LYS A 169 -6.12 -5.82 0.37
CA LYS A 169 -5.68 -6.93 1.23
C LYS A 169 -4.54 -7.69 0.55
N LEU A 170 -3.40 -7.78 1.24
CA LEU A 170 -2.26 -8.61 0.85
C LEU A 170 -2.21 -9.84 1.77
N ASP A 171 -2.37 -11.03 1.22
CA ASP A 171 -2.42 -12.29 1.96
C ASP A 171 -1.11 -13.08 1.90
N ASP A 172 -1.16 -14.37 2.25
CA ASP A 172 -0.01 -15.26 2.26
C ASP A 172 0.56 -15.54 0.86
N ALA A 173 -0.28 -15.56 -0.18
CA ALA A 173 0.17 -15.71 -1.55
C ALA A 173 1.08 -14.53 -1.95
N THR A 174 0.83 -13.34 -1.40
CA THR A 174 1.65 -12.15 -1.61
C THR A 174 2.82 -12.01 -0.63
N LEU A 175 2.58 -12.21 0.67
CA LEU A 175 3.53 -11.87 1.74
C LEU A 175 4.29 -13.07 2.31
N GLY A 176 3.92 -14.29 1.93
CA GLY A 176 4.36 -15.53 2.57
C GLY A 176 3.43 -15.97 3.70
N ARG A 177 3.38 -17.28 3.95
CA ARG A 177 2.43 -17.88 4.92
C ARG A 177 2.62 -17.33 6.33
N GLY A 178 1.52 -17.12 7.03
CA GLY A 178 1.46 -16.50 8.35
C GLY A 178 1.64 -14.98 8.34
N SER A 179 1.60 -14.33 7.17
CA SER A 179 1.65 -12.87 7.04
C SER A 179 0.44 -12.35 6.26
N THR A 180 -0.12 -11.23 6.72
CA THR A 180 -1.25 -10.55 6.09
C THR A 180 -1.17 -9.07 6.39
N LEU A 181 -1.44 -8.22 5.39
CA LEU A 181 -1.58 -6.78 5.57
C LEU A 181 -2.87 -6.28 4.91
N ASP A 182 -3.65 -5.55 5.68
CA ASP A 182 -4.75 -4.73 5.21
C ASP A 182 -4.21 -3.31 4.96
N VAL A 183 -3.91 -3.02 3.69
CA VAL A 183 -3.33 -1.74 3.27
C VAL A 183 -4.46 -0.81 2.88
N ARG A 184 -4.68 0.24 3.66
CA ARG A 184 -5.80 1.17 3.51
C ARG A 184 -5.31 2.59 3.33
N ALA A 185 -5.92 3.31 2.40
CA ALA A 185 -5.81 4.74 2.22
C ALA A 185 -7.21 5.35 2.32
N TRP A 186 -7.33 6.52 2.93
CA TRP A 186 -8.60 7.22 3.05
C TRP A 186 -8.44 8.71 2.85
N GLY A 187 -9.56 9.35 2.54
CA GLY A 187 -9.55 10.75 2.17
C GLY A 187 -10.93 11.25 1.79
N ARG A 188 -10.94 12.22 0.87
CA ARG A 188 -12.16 12.90 0.42
C ARG A 188 -12.39 12.65 -1.06
N VAL A 189 -13.65 12.44 -1.41
CA VAL A 189 -14.13 12.47 -2.78
C VAL A 189 -14.41 13.93 -3.14
N GLU A 190 -13.88 14.36 -4.28
CA GLU A 190 -14.20 15.65 -4.90
C GLU A 190 -14.88 15.39 -6.23
N LEU A 191 -16.07 15.93 -6.43
CA LEU A 191 -16.78 15.87 -7.71
C LEU A 191 -16.53 17.17 -8.46
N LYS A 192 -15.87 17.07 -9.63
CA LYS A 192 -15.67 18.24 -10.50
C LYS A 192 -16.93 18.53 -11.31
N ASP A 193 -17.64 17.48 -11.71
CA ASP A 193 -18.93 17.54 -12.40
C ASP A 193 -19.68 16.20 -12.25
N LYS A 194 -20.73 15.98 -13.05
CA LYS A 194 -21.56 14.77 -13.02
C LYS A 194 -20.86 13.49 -13.49
N LYS A 195 -19.64 13.56 -14.03
CA LYS A 195 -18.90 12.43 -14.60
C LYS A 195 -17.46 12.33 -14.11
N HIS A 196 -16.92 13.36 -13.45
CA HIS A 196 -15.55 13.38 -12.99
C HIS A 196 -15.46 13.38 -11.47
N LEU A 197 -14.71 12.43 -10.92
CA LEU A 197 -14.40 12.34 -9.51
C LEU A 197 -12.90 12.32 -9.26
N ALA A 198 -12.46 12.89 -8.15
CA ALA A 198 -11.10 12.78 -7.65
C ALA A 198 -11.12 12.18 -6.24
N LEU A 199 -10.27 11.18 -6.01
CA LEU A 199 -10.00 10.60 -4.71
C LEU A 199 -8.78 11.32 -4.13
N ARG A 200 -9.01 12.27 -3.22
CA ARG A 200 -7.97 13.01 -2.51
C ARG A 200 -7.61 12.30 -1.23
N THR A 201 -6.65 11.39 -1.32
CA THR A 201 -6.11 10.67 -0.16
C THR A 201 -5.45 11.64 0.82
N GLN A 202 -5.69 11.44 2.10
CA GLN A 202 -5.15 12.27 3.19
C GLN A 202 -4.25 11.47 4.12
N ASP A 203 -4.63 10.23 4.41
CA ASP A 203 -3.89 9.36 5.31
C ASP A 203 -4.10 7.88 4.92
N GLY A 204 -3.37 6.99 5.56
CA GLY A 204 -3.46 5.56 5.36
C GLY A 204 -2.70 4.77 6.41
N GLN A 205 -3.03 3.49 6.53
CA GLN A 205 -2.35 2.54 7.40
C GLN A 205 -2.25 1.16 6.72
N ALA A 206 -1.14 0.47 6.94
CA ALA A 206 -1.05 -0.97 6.70
C ALA A 206 -1.10 -1.70 8.04
N VAL A 207 -2.09 -2.59 8.21
CA VAL A 207 -2.39 -3.26 9.48
C VAL A 207 -2.42 -4.77 9.32
N GLY A 208 -1.80 -5.51 10.24
CA GLY A 208 -1.93 -6.96 10.32
C GLY A 208 -0.66 -7.68 10.75
N PRO A 209 -0.73 -9.03 10.89
CA PRO A 209 0.38 -9.85 11.31
C PRO A 209 1.43 -9.98 10.21
N VAL A 210 2.69 -9.73 10.55
CA VAL A 210 3.83 -10.00 9.68
C VAL A 210 4.94 -10.59 10.53
N CYS A 211 5.42 -11.78 10.15
CA CYS A 211 6.41 -12.53 10.94
C CYS A 211 5.96 -12.83 12.38
N GLY A 212 4.68 -13.14 12.61
CA GLY A 212 4.14 -13.39 13.96
C GLY A 212 4.06 -12.17 14.86
N LYS A 213 4.21 -10.97 14.32
CA LYS A 213 4.06 -9.70 15.05
C LYS A 213 2.96 -8.88 14.41
N GLU A 214 2.03 -8.39 15.23
CA GLU A 214 1.06 -7.40 14.78
C GLU A 214 1.75 -6.10 14.40
N ARG A 215 1.36 -5.53 13.27
CA ARG A 215 1.91 -4.28 12.75
C ARG A 215 0.81 -3.28 12.49
N VAL A 216 1.09 -2.03 12.85
CA VAL A 216 0.34 -0.85 12.42
C VAL A 216 1.37 0.13 11.85
N VAL A 217 1.41 0.22 10.52
CA VAL A 217 2.36 1.08 9.80
C VAL A 217 1.62 2.29 9.24
N PRO A 218 1.88 3.51 9.76
CA PRO A 218 1.28 4.73 9.22
C PRO A 218 1.88 5.07 7.86
N LEU A 219 1.02 5.51 6.94
CA LEU A 219 1.33 5.82 5.56
C LEU A 219 1.26 7.32 5.24
N ALA A 220 0.70 8.17 6.14
CA ALA A 220 0.65 9.64 6.04
C ALA A 220 1.98 10.36 5.72
N LYS A 221 3.12 9.68 5.90
CA LYS A 221 4.46 10.21 5.58
C LYS A 221 4.91 9.90 4.13
N GLY A 222 4.16 9.09 3.39
CA GLY A 222 4.23 9.01 1.93
C GLY A 222 3.39 10.14 1.34
N LYS A 223 3.91 10.87 0.36
CA LYS A 223 3.12 11.91 -0.32
C LYS A 223 2.08 11.24 -1.18
N PHE A 224 0.90 11.01 -0.61
CA PHE A 224 -0.25 10.54 -1.37
C PHE A 224 -0.55 11.51 -2.52
N LYS A 225 -0.69 10.96 -3.72
CA LYS A 225 -1.06 11.69 -4.92
C LYS A 225 -2.58 11.65 -5.16
N GLY A 226 -3.24 10.59 -4.69
CA GLY A 226 -4.63 10.32 -5.03
C GLY A 226 -4.81 9.96 -6.51
N GLY A 227 -6.07 9.95 -6.97
CA GLY A 227 -6.41 9.63 -8.35
C GLY A 227 -7.55 10.50 -8.88
N GLU A 228 -7.54 10.79 -10.17
CA GLU A 228 -8.64 11.47 -10.87
C GLU A 228 -9.22 10.53 -11.92
N PHE A 229 -10.55 10.48 -12.00
CA PHE A 229 -11.26 9.52 -12.85
C PHE A 229 -12.48 10.15 -13.51
N THR A 230 -12.78 9.69 -14.72
CA THR A 230 -14.16 9.71 -15.21
C THR A 230 -14.86 8.47 -14.68
N TYR A 231 -16.12 8.58 -14.23
CA TYR A 231 -16.89 7.43 -13.77
C TYR A 231 -18.18 7.20 -14.56
N ALA A 232 -18.59 5.95 -14.58
CA ALA A 232 -19.91 5.51 -15.02
C ALA A 232 -20.44 4.46 -14.05
N ILE A 233 -21.76 4.45 -13.87
CA ILE A 233 -22.46 3.39 -13.16
C ILE A 233 -23.32 2.65 -14.17
N GLU A 234 -23.09 1.35 -14.30
CA GLU A 234 -23.85 0.44 -15.16
C GLU A 234 -24.69 -0.48 -14.29
N ASP A 235 -25.94 -0.71 -14.68
CA ASP A 235 -26.88 -1.63 -14.03
C ASP A 235 -27.01 -1.49 -12.49
N LYS A 236 -26.70 -0.29 -11.95
CA LYS A 236 -26.71 0.10 -10.51
C LYS A 236 -25.66 -0.59 -9.61
N ASP A 237 -25.13 -1.72 -10.06
CA ASP A 237 -24.20 -2.56 -9.29
C ASP A 237 -22.79 -2.64 -9.89
N SER A 238 -22.52 -1.97 -11.01
CA SER A 238 -21.19 -1.88 -11.63
C SER A 238 -20.71 -0.43 -11.64
N LEU A 239 -19.58 -0.15 -10.98
CA LEU A 239 -18.88 1.13 -11.02
C LEU A 239 -17.65 0.99 -11.91
N ILE A 240 -17.57 1.81 -12.95
CA ILE A 240 -16.42 1.89 -13.84
C ILE A 240 -15.67 3.19 -13.57
N LEU A 241 -14.41 3.10 -13.19
CA LEU A 241 -13.49 4.22 -13.06
C LEU A 241 -12.52 4.21 -14.24
N THR A 242 -12.43 5.33 -14.96
CA THR A 242 -11.54 5.49 -16.12
C THR A 242 -10.50 6.55 -15.84
N VAL A 243 -9.23 6.20 -15.98
CA VAL A 243 -8.11 7.16 -15.88
C VAL A 243 -8.15 8.09 -17.10
N PRO A 244 -8.19 9.41 -16.91
CA PRO A 244 -8.12 10.35 -18.02
C PRO A 244 -6.73 10.31 -18.66
N GLY A 245 -6.64 10.48 -19.98
CA GLY A 245 -5.38 10.52 -20.72
C GLY A 245 -5.26 9.43 -21.77
N ALA A 246 -4.04 9.18 -22.23
CA ALA A 246 -3.79 8.32 -23.39
C ALA A 246 -4.06 6.83 -23.15
N THR A 247 -3.79 6.32 -21.95
CA THR A 247 -3.98 4.89 -21.63
C THR A 247 -5.44 4.51 -21.48
N ARG A 248 -6.29 5.46 -21.09
CA ARG A 248 -7.73 5.29 -20.79
C ARG A 248 -8.04 4.04 -19.98
N GLN A 249 -7.13 3.66 -19.09
CA GLN A 249 -7.27 2.45 -18.29
C GLN A 249 -8.56 2.50 -17.48
N THR A 250 -9.31 1.42 -17.50
CA THR A 250 -10.58 1.27 -16.80
C THR A 250 -10.48 0.25 -15.68
N PHE A 251 -11.15 0.53 -14.57
CA PHE A 251 -11.28 -0.34 -13.42
C PHE A 251 -12.77 -0.55 -13.18
N GLN A 252 -13.20 -1.81 -13.24
CA GLN A 252 -14.57 -2.19 -12.99
C GLN A 252 -14.67 -2.75 -11.57
N PHE A 253 -15.61 -2.20 -10.81
CA PHE A 253 -15.95 -2.65 -9.49
C PHE A 253 -17.40 -3.11 -9.46
N GLU A 254 -17.66 -4.16 -8.70
CA GLU A 254 -19.00 -4.63 -8.39
C GLU A 254 -19.39 -4.20 -6.99
N ARG A 255 -20.65 -3.83 -6.79
CA ARG A 255 -21.16 -3.50 -5.46
C ARG A 255 -21.08 -4.73 -4.55
N GLU A 256 -20.51 -4.53 -3.36
CA GLU A 256 -20.48 -5.58 -2.34
C GLU A 256 -21.91 -5.93 -1.95
N LYS A 257 -22.30 -7.18 -2.20
CA LYS A 257 -23.61 -7.70 -1.78
C LYS A 257 -23.57 -7.97 -0.28
N PRO A 258 -24.63 -7.64 0.48
CA PRO A 258 -24.71 -8.03 1.89
C PRO A 258 -24.50 -9.54 2.02
N GLN A 259 -23.46 -9.98 2.74
CA GLN A 259 -23.30 -11.39 3.05
C GLN A 259 -24.49 -11.84 3.91
N ALA A 260 -25.17 -12.91 3.49
CA ALA A 260 -26.10 -13.61 4.38
C ALA A 260 -25.32 -14.05 5.63
N PRO A 261 -25.89 -13.97 6.84
CA PRO A 261 -25.19 -14.36 8.06
C PRO A 261 -24.60 -15.76 7.93
N GLU A 262 -23.33 -15.92 8.30
CA GLU A 262 -22.75 -17.26 8.42
C GLU A 262 -23.62 -18.09 9.38
N PRO A 263 -24.07 -19.29 8.97
CA PRO A 263 -24.77 -20.17 9.90
C PRO A 263 -23.85 -20.47 11.09
N PRO A 264 -24.36 -20.43 12.32
CA PRO A 264 -23.55 -20.66 13.50
C PRO A 264 -22.81 -22.01 13.38
N PRO A 265 -21.57 -22.12 13.90
CA PRO A 265 -20.82 -23.36 13.85
C PRO A 265 -21.68 -24.48 14.45
N LYS A 266 -21.77 -25.61 13.73
CA LYS A 266 -22.48 -26.77 14.23
C LYS A 266 -21.83 -27.24 15.55
N PRO A 267 -22.65 -27.60 16.56
CA PRO A 267 -22.15 -28.07 17.85
C PRO A 267 -21.34 -29.36 17.73
#